data_AF-A0A3A8KWX2-F1
#
_entry.id   AF-A0A3A8KWX2-F1
#
_cell.length_a   1.000
_cell.length_b   1.000
_cell.length_c   1.000
_cell.angle_alpha   90.00
_cell.angle_beta   90.00
_cell.angle_gamma   90.00
#
_symmetry.space_group_name_H-M   'P 1'
#
loop_
_entity.id
_entity.type
_entity.pdbx_description
1 polymer ?
#
loop_
_entity_poly.entity_id
_entity_poly.type
_entity_poly.pdbx_seq_one_letter_code
_entity_poly.pdbx_strand_id
1 'polypeptide(L)'
;MASCSTPNPNVRVRELRENQLEVTGPLAGPFKSTAELAGNACELMTGQPGASSGEYGMEYCALVYYSSAEDAFYLSHLSDIQGKATGKNKSCLMPVSLDDPQHLDAIILGGGHSHPHNRRFSGQDMSEARRWVPTRIADSRTGKVLHRELLLFYREKAGECRAYKYDYADRTVNALRGGVWVPIGQVVNDAGKIELYEGQDWTP
;
A
#
# COMPACT_ATOMS: atom_id res chain seq x y z
N MET A 1 -26.87 -6.15 23.64
CA MET A 1 -26.69 -4.72 23.28
C MET A 1 -25.95 -4.69 21.96
N ALA A 2 -26.63 -4.34 20.86
CA ALA A 2 -25.97 -4.17 19.57
C ALA A 2 -25.15 -2.88 19.63
N SER A 3 -23.84 -3.01 19.73
CA SER A 3 -22.93 -1.88 19.57
C SER A 3 -22.97 -1.48 18.10
N CYS A 4 -23.65 -0.37 17.77
CA CYS A 4 -23.53 0.24 16.47
C CYS A 4 -22.13 0.86 16.39
N SER A 5 -21.16 0.15 15.80
CA SER A 5 -19.90 0.79 15.43
C SER A 5 -20.22 1.87 14.41
N THR A 6 -19.87 3.11 14.69
CA THR A 6 -19.90 4.18 13.69
C THR A 6 -19.11 3.68 12.47
N PRO A 7 -19.69 3.66 11.26
CA PRO A 7 -18.99 3.23 10.06
C PRO A 7 -17.74 4.09 9.88
N ASN A 8 -16.58 3.47 9.64
CA ASN A 8 -15.36 4.21 9.36
C ASN A 8 -15.52 4.93 8.02
N PRO A 9 -15.58 6.28 7.98
CA PRO A 9 -15.87 7.02 6.74
C PRO A 9 -14.77 6.89 5.68
N ASN A 10 -13.56 6.48 6.09
CA ASN A 10 -12.43 6.25 5.19
C ASN A 10 -12.51 4.87 4.52
N VAL A 11 -13.37 3.96 4.99
CA VAL A 11 -13.59 2.64 4.40
C VAL A 11 -14.75 2.74 3.41
N ARG A 12 -14.46 2.51 2.13
CA ARG A 12 -15.47 2.47 1.06
C ARG A 12 -15.06 1.40 0.06
N VAL A 13 -15.48 0.18 0.36
CA VAL A 13 -15.17 -1.03 -0.39
C VAL A 13 -16.46 -1.79 -0.68
N ARG A 14 -16.52 -2.45 -1.84
CA ARG A 14 -17.54 -3.45 -2.15
C ARG A 14 -16.91 -4.72 -2.70
N GLU A 15 -17.51 -5.85 -2.38
CA GLU A 15 -17.20 -7.13 -3.01
C GLU A 15 -17.84 -7.18 -4.40
N LEU A 16 -17.03 -7.50 -5.40
CA LEU A 16 -17.46 -7.85 -6.75
C LEU A 16 -17.64 -9.39 -6.86
N ARG A 17 -17.75 -9.90 -8.08
CA ARG A 17 -17.75 -11.35 -8.33
C ARG A 17 -16.39 -11.94 -7.99
N GLU A 18 -16.37 -13.23 -7.68
CA GLU A 18 -15.13 -14.02 -7.49
C GLU A 18 -14.19 -13.49 -6.38
N ASN A 19 -14.75 -12.90 -5.30
CA ASN A 19 -13.99 -12.31 -4.18
C ASN A 19 -13.02 -11.18 -4.59
N GLN A 20 -13.28 -10.52 -5.72
CA GLN A 20 -12.55 -9.30 -6.08
C GLN A 20 -13.13 -8.12 -5.30
N LEU A 21 -12.28 -7.19 -4.86
CA LEU A 21 -12.72 -5.98 -4.18
C LEU A 21 -12.54 -4.75 -5.05
N GLU A 22 -13.53 -3.87 -4.97
CA GLU A 22 -13.49 -2.53 -5.55
C GLU A 22 -13.56 -1.48 -4.45
N VAL A 23 -12.73 -0.45 -4.57
CA VAL A 23 -12.68 0.70 -3.67
C VAL A 23 -13.00 1.97 -4.41
N THR A 24 -13.62 2.94 -3.73
CA THR A 24 -13.90 4.26 -4.33
C THR A 24 -12.68 5.19 -4.23
N GLY A 25 -12.47 6.08 -5.20
CA GLY A 25 -11.42 7.11 -5.15
C GLY A 25 -11.94 8.54 -5.34
N PRO A 26 -11.11 9.56 -5.06
CA PRO A 26 -9.92 9.53 -4.18
C PRO A 26 -10.31 9.65 -2.69
N LEU A 27 -9.50 9.09 -1.79
CA LEU A 27 -9.47 9.47 -0.38
C LEU A 27 -8.47 10.60 -0.12
N ALA A 28 -7.32 10.56 -0.79
CA ALA A 28 -6.27 11.56 -0.65
C ALA A 28 -5.52 11.79 -1.97
N GLY A 29 -5.03 13.00 -2.16
CA GLY A 29 -4.40 13.51 -3.37
C GLY A 29 -4.99 14.86 -3.77
N PRO A 30 -4.51 15.49 -4.85
CA PRO A 30 -3.39 15.06 -5.70
C PRO A 30 -2.03 15.20 -5.01
N PHE A 31 -1.13 14.24 -5.24
CA PHE A 31 0.28 14.31 -4.84
C PHE A 31 1.20 14.35 -6.06
N LYS A 32 2.38 14.97 -5.95
CA LYS A 32 3.34 15.11 -7.05
C LYS A 32 4.30 13.93 -7.20
N SER A 33 4.38 13.06 -6.19
CA SER A 33 5.24 11.88 -6.22
C SER A 33 4.71 10.75 -5.34
N THR A 34 5.19 9.52 -5.57
CA THR A 34 4.87 8.38 -4.69
C THR A 34 5.44 8.54 -3.29
N ALA A 35 6.53 9.30 -3.12
CA ALA A 35 7.10 9.62 -1.81
C ALA A 35 6.19 10.54 -0.99
N GLU A 36 5.67 11.60 -1.62
CA GLU A 36 4.70 12.51 -1.00
C GLU A 36 3.41 11.79 -0.64
N LEU A 37 2.88 10.98 -1.57
CA LEU A 37 1.74 10.12 -1.31
C LEU A 37 1.98 9.19 -0.13
N ALA A 38 3.12 8.48 -0.10
CA ALA A 38 3.40 7.50 0.95
C ALA A 38 3.54 8.15 2.33
N GLY A 39 4.13 9.34 2.42
CA GLY A 39 4.19 10.09 3.68
C GLY A 39 2.81 10.41 4.24
N ASN A 40 1.89 10.90 3.40
CA ASN A 40 0.52 11.24 3.80
C ASN A 40 -0.34 9.99 4.06
N ALA A 41 -0.23 8.98 3.19
CA ALA A 41 -0.96 7.73 3.30
C ALA A 41 -0.58 6.97 4.57
N CYS A 42 0.68 7.04 5.01
CA CYS A 42 1.13 6.41 6.23
C CYS A 42 0.33 6.91 7.44
N GLU A 43 0.23 8.22 7.63
CA GLU A 43 -0.52 8.81 8.74
C GLU A 43 -1.99 8.43 8.68
N LEU A 44 -2.60 8.54 7.49
CA LEU A 44 -4.00 8.19 7.26
C LEU A 44 -4.29 6.72 7.58
N MET A 45 -3.54 5.78 7.00
CA MET A 45 -3.83 4.35 7.12
C MET A 45 -3.52 3.80 8.51
N THR A 46 -2.41 4.22 9.12
CA THR A 46 -2.05 3.74 10.47
C THR A 46 -2.82 4.44 11.59
N GLY A 47 -3.47 5.57 11.30
CA GLY A 47 -4.36 6.29 12.20
C GLY A 47 -5.78 5.70 12.29
N GLN A 48 -6.10 4.71 11.45
CA GLN A 48 -7.42 4.08 11.49
C GLN A 48 -7.61 3.24 12.77
N PRO A 49 -8.88 3.05 13.21
CA PRO A 49 -9.17 2.20 14.36
C PRO A 49 -8.52 0.82 14.26
N GLY A 50 -7.74 0.43 15.27
CA GLY A 50 -7.09 -0.87 15.30
C GLY A 50 -5.84 -1.04 14.42
N ALA A 51 -5.50 -0.08 13.55
CA ALA A 51 -4.36 -0.18 12.63
C ALA A 51 -2.99 -0.16 13.31
N SER A 52 -2.94 0.31 14.56
CA SER A 52 -1.73 0.41 15.39
C SER A 52 -1.81 -0.41 16.68
N SER A 53 -2.75 -1.35 16.79
CA SER A 53 -3.00 -2.13 18.01
C SER A 53 -2.12 -3.39 18.16
N GLY A 54 -0.89 -3.37 17.63
CA GLY A 54 0.08 -4.46 17.80
C GLY A 54 -0.37 -5.78 17.18
N GLU A 55 -0.03 -6.90 17.83
CA GLU A 55 -0.34 -8.26 17.33
C GLU A 55 -1.86 -8.49 17.11
N TYR A 56 -2.71 -7.75 17.83
CA TYR A 56 -4.16 -7.81 17.71
C TYR A 56 -4.75 -6.76 16.77
N GLY A 57 -3.93 -5.88 16.20
CA GLY A 57 -4.38 -4.86 15.27
C GLY A 57 -4.90 -5.40 13.95
N MET A 58 -5.51 -4.51 13.17
CA MET A 58 -6.13 -4.80 11.88
C MET A 58 -5.28 -4.20 10.75
N GLU A 59 -5.30 -4.84 9.59
CA GLU A 59 -4.71 -4.26 8.39
C GLU A 59 -5.79 -3.57 7.57
N TYR A 60 -5.45 -2.40 7.04
CA TYR A 60 -6.23 -1.72 6.00
C TYR A 60 -5.46 -1.81 4.69
N CYS A 61 -6.16 -1.98 3.57
CA CYS A 61 -5.58 -1.82 2.23
C CYS A 61 -6.17 -0.62 1.52
N ALA A 62 -5.42 -0.09 0.57
CA ALA A 62 -5.87 0.88 -0.40
C ALA A 62 -5.19 0.63 -1.75
N LEU A 63 -5.76 1.19 -2.82
CA LEU A 63 -5.09 1.31 -4.09
C LEU A 63 -4.31 2.63 -4.15
N VAL A 64 -3.14 2.55 -4.76
CA VAL A 64 -2.33 3.69 -5.20
C VAL A 64 -2.48 3.78 -6.70
N TYR A 65 -2.90 4.94 -7.20
CA TYR A 65 -3.11 5.15 -8.63
C TYR A 65 -2.63 6.53 -9.07
N TYR A 66 -2.47 6.67 -10.37
CA TYR A 66 -1.98 7.87 -11.04
C TYR A 66 -2.99 8.32 -12.08
N SER A 67 -3.36 9.60 -12.08
CA SER A 67 -4.13 10.20 -13.19
C SER A 67 -3.17 10.87 -14.15
N SER A 68 -3.18 10.41 -15.40
CA SER A 68 -2.35 11.00 -16.46
C SER A 68 -2.79 12.42 -16.84
N ALA A 69 -4.07 12.76 -16.68
CA ALA A 69 -4.64 14.07 -16.97
C ALA A 69 -4.11 15.13 -16.00
N GLU A 70 -4.04 14.78 -14.73
CA GLU A 70 -3.63 15.70 -13.66
C GLU A 70 -2.13 15.62 -13.36
N ASP A 71 -1.43 14.65 -13.95
CA ASP A 71 -0.03 14.29 -13.64
C ASP A 71 0.19 14.22 -12.11
N ALA A 72 -0.62 13.37 -11.47
CA ALA A 72 -0.70 13.30 -10.02
C ALA A 72 -1.04 11.90 -9.51
N PHE A 73 -0.63 11.63 -8.27
CA PHE A 73 -0.83 10.38 -7.56
C PHE A 73 -1.92 10.52 -6.50
N TYR A 74 -2.68 9.45 -6.29
CA TYR A 74 -3.82 9.40 -5.38
C TYR A 74 -3.86 8.09 -4.60
N LEU A 75 -4.46 8.18 -3.41
CA LEU A 75 -4.82 7.03 -2.58
C LEU A 75 -6.34 6.84 -2.67
N SER A 76 -6.79 5.61 -2.91
CA SER A 76 -8.22 5.29 -2.82
C SER A 76 -8.71 5.32 -1.37
N HIS A 77 -10.02 5.21 -1.19
CA HIS A 77 -10.58 4.80 0.09
C HIS A 77 -10.10 3.40 0.48
N LEU A 78 -10.24 3.11 1.76
CA LEU A 78 -9.70 1.93 2.39
C LEU A 78 -10.65 0.73 2.24
N SER A 79 -10.05 -0.45 2.31
CA SER A 79 -10.70 -1.73 2.58
C SER A 79 -10.23 -2.24 3.93
N ASP A 80 -11.16 -2.69 4.77
CA ASP A 80 -10.91 -3.41 6.01
C ASP A 80 -11.24 -4.91 5.90
N ILE A 81 -11.60 -5.39 4.70
CA ILE A 81 -11.91 -6.79 4.44
C ILE A 81 -10.64 -7.63 4.64
N GLN A 82 -10.65 -8.41 5.71
CA GLN A 82 -9.52 -9.25 6.10
C GLN A 82 -9.46 -10.52 5.22
N GLY A 83 -8.24 -10.96 4.94
CA GLY A 83 -7.98 -12.30 4.42
C GLY A 83 -8.28 -13.39 5.46
N LYS A 84 -8.12 -14.66 5.07
CA LYS A 84 -8.46 -15.82 5.92
C LYS A 84 -7.47 -16.05 7.07
N ALA A 85 -6.36 -15.34 7.12
CA ALA A 85 -5.29 -15.56 8.07
C ALA A 85 -5.45 -14.69 9.34
N THR A 86 -5.19 -15.27 10.51
CA THR A 86 -5.31 -14.62 11.82
C THR A 86 -3.96 -14.51 12.54
N GLY A 87 -3.88 -13.70 13.60
CA GLY A 87 -2.65 -13.53 14.39
C GLY A 87 -1.56 -12.72 13.67
N LYS A 88 -0.34 -13.26 13.57
CA LYS A 88 0.83 -12.57 12.97
C LYS A 88 0.86 -12.60 11.44
N ASN A 89 0.00 -13.41 10.82
CA ASN A 89 -0.09 -13.58 9.38
C ASN A 89 -1.32 -12.87 8.79
N LYS A 90 -1.87 -11.88 9.52
CA LYS A 90 -2.98 -11.08 9.02
C LYS A 90 -2.59 -10.47 7.69
N SER A 91 -3.53 -10.48 6.78
CA SER A 91 -3.45 -9.76 5.52
C SER A 91 -4.81 -9.12 5.33
N CYS A 92 -4.84 -7.88 4.89
CA CYS A 92 -6.03 -7.37 4.24
C CYS A 92 -6.12 -7.94 2.81
N LEU A 93 -7.33 -8.22 2.34
CA LEU A 93 -7.56 -8.62 0.96
C LEU A 93 -7.36 -7.39 0.06
N MET A 94 -6.29 -7.40 -0.74
CA MET A 94 -5.92 -6.27 -1.58
C MET A 94 -6.99 -6.00 -2.64
N PRO A 95 -7.56 -4.78 -2.72
CA PRO A 95 -8.45 -4.40 -3.82
C PRO A 95 -7.74 -4.44 -5.17
N VAL A 96 -8.53 -4.64 -6.22
CA VAL A 96 -8.02 -4.76 -7.60
C VAL A 96 -8.77 -3.86 -8.59
N SER A 97 -9.92 -3.30 -8.17
CA SER A 97 -10.73 -2.37 -8.97
C SER A 97 -10.89 -1.03 -8.25
N LEU A 98 -11.02 0.03 -9.04
CA LEU A 98 -11.18 1.42 -8.59
C LEU A 98 -12.46 2.00 -9.20
N ASP A 99 -13.33 2.53 -8.35
CA ASP A 99 -14.46 3.38 -8.75
C ASP A 99 -14.13 4.85 -8.46
N ASP A 100 -13.58 5.53 -9.47
CA ASP A 100 -13.28 6.96 -9.42
C ASP A 100 -13.79 7.64 -10.70
N PRO A 101 -15.02 8.18 -10.68
CA PRO A 101 -15.62 8.81 -11.86
C PRO A 101 -14.95 10.14 -12.25
N GLN A 102 -14.12 10.72 -11.38
CA GLN A 102 -13.39 11.97 -11.66
C GLN A 102 -12.07 11.68 -12.40
N HIS A 103 -11.48 10.50 -12.18
CA HIS A 103 -10.21 10.08 -12.80
C HIS A 103 -10.41 8.82 -13.66
N LEU A 104 -11.19 8.92 -14.72
CA LEU A 104 -11.44 7.80 -15.65
C LEU A 104 -10.18 7.30 -16.37
N ASP A 105 -9.09 8.06 -16.31
CA ASP A 105 -7.79 7.72 -16.84
C ASP A 105 -6.83 7.15 -15.79
N ALA A 106 -7.34 6.79 -14.61
CA ALA A 106 -6.54 6.26 -13.51
C ALA A 106 -5.77 5.00 -13.92
N ILE A 107 -4.46 5.05 -13.76
CA ILE A 107 -3.55 3.92 -13.86
C ILE A 107 -3.28 3.42 -12.45
N ILE A 108 -3.82 2.25 -12.10
CA ILE A 108 -3.53 1.63 -10.80
C ILE A 108 -2.07 1.17 -10.81
N LEU A 109 -1.28 1.68 -9.86
CA LEU A 109 0.14 1.38 -9.72
C LEU A 109 0.38 0.29 -8.68
N GLY A 110 -0.49 0.17 -7.68
CA GLY A 110 -0.08 -0.55 -6.50
C GLY A 110 -1.14 -0.68 -5.44
N GLY A 111 -0.85 -1.56 -4.50
CA GLY A 111 -1.53 -1.60 -3.22
C GLY A 111 -0.74 -0.82 -2.19
N GLY A 112 -1.42 -0.30 -1.18
CA GLY A 112 -0.83 0.07 0.10
C GLY A 112 -1.49 -0.74 1.20
N HIS A 113 -0.75 -1.18 2.22
CA HIS A 113 -1.31 -1.79 3.41
C HIS A 113 -0.58 -1.38 4.69
N SER A 114 -1.29 -1.42 5.81
CA SER A 114 -0.71 -1.15 7.13
C SER A 114 -0.33 -2.44 7.85
N HIS A 115 0.86 -2.49 8.44
CA HIS A 115 1.21 -3.51 9.43
C HIS A 115 0.98 -2.96 10.84
N PRO A 116 0.22 -3.66 11.70
CA PRO A 116 -0.04 -3.18 13.05
C PRO A 116 1.09 -3.49 14.05
N HIS A 117 2.05 -4.34 13.68
CA HIS A 117 2.99 -4.92 14.66
C HIS A 117 4.47 -4.95 14.22
N ASN A 118 4.78 -4.69 12.95
CA ASN A 118 6.17 -4.70 12.48
C ASN A 118 6.37 -3.84 11.21
N ARG A 119 7.62 -3.52 10.88
CA ARG A 119 8.03 -2.68 9.74
C ARG A 119 8.30 -3.45 8.45
N ARG A 120 8.34 -4.79 8.53
CA ARG A 120 8.92 -5.64 7.51
C ARG A 120 7.82 -6.14 6.59
N PHE A 121 8.08 -6.08 5.29
CA PHE A 121 7.31 -6.90 4.36
C PHE A 121 7.43 -8.38 4.76
N SER A 122 6.32 -9.10 4.71
CA SER A 122 6.34 -10.55 4.78
C SER A 122 6.89 -11.13 3.48
N GLY A 123 7.37 -12.38 3.53
CA GLY A 123 7.74 -13.09 2.29
C GLY A 123 6.55 -13.21 1.33
N GLN A 124 5.31 -13.27 1.84
CA GLN A 124 4.12 -13.33 1.01
C GLN A 124 3.88 -12.02 0.25
N ASP A 125 4.06 -10.87 0.90
CA ASP A 125 3.93 -9.54 0.27
C ASP A 125 4.86 -9.40 -0.93
N MET A 126 6.07 -9.96 -0.81
CA MET A 126 7.14 -9.89 -1.80
C MET A 126 7.23 -11.11 -2.72
N SER A 127 6.31 -12.09 -2.57
CA SER A 127 6.35 -13.33 -3.35
C SER A 127 5.90 -13.12 -4.79
N GLU A 128 6.38 -13.95 -5.71
CA GLU A 128 5.99 -13.90 -7.13
C GLU A 128 4.48 -14.15 -7.30
N ALA A 129 3.86 -14.92 -6.41
CA ALA A 129 2.41 -15.18 -6.41
C ALA A 129 1.56 -13.92 -6.15
N ARG A 130 2.14 -12.86 -5.58
CA ARG A 130 1.50 -11.57 -5.35
C ARG A 130 1.96 -10.50 -6.33
N ARG A 131 2.79 -10.86 -7.32
CA ARG A 131 3.33 -9.90 -8.28
C ARG A 131 2.24 -9.38 -9.20
N TRP A 132 2.23 -8.06 -9.38
CA TRP A 132 1.31 -7.43 -10.32
C TRP A 132 1.93 -7.32 -11.70
N VAL A 133 1.29 -7.94 -12.71
CA VAL A 133 1.74 -7.93 -14.10
C VAL A 133 0.76 -7.10 -14.96
N PRO A 134 1.24 -6.18 -15.82
CA PRO A 134 2.64 -5.79 -16.03
C PRO A 134 3.21 -4.96 -14.87
N THR A 135 4.51 -5.09 -14.61
CA THR A 135 5.21 -4.36 -13.53
C THR A 135 5.65 -2.95 -13.89
N ARG A 136 5.65 -2.62 -15.19
CA ARG A 136 5.94 -1.28 -15.72
C ARG A 136 4.86 -0.90 -16.71
N ILE A 137 4.50 0.39 -16.71
CA ILE A 137 3.49 0.96 -17.58
C ILE A 137 4.10 2.21 -18.21
N ALA A 138 4.18 2.25 -19.54
CA ALA A 138 4.53 3.46 -20.25
C ALA A 138 3.26 4.29 -20.46
N ASP A 139 3.15 5.42 -19.78
CA ASP A 139 2.05 6.36 -19.98
C ASP A 139 2.36 7.23 -21.20
N SER A 140 1.55 7.08 -22.26
CA SER A 140 1.76 7.80 -23.52
C SER A 140 1.46 9.29 -23.42
N ARG A 141 0.64 9.72 -22.45
CA ARG A 141 0.28 11.13 -22.27
C ARG A 141 1.42 11.94 -21.68
N THR A 142 2.02 11.44 -20.61
CA THR A 142 3.10 12.16 -19.90
C THR A 142 4.51 11.70 -20.29
N GLY A 143 4.62 10.58 -21.02
CA GLY A 143 5.90 9.96 -21.37
C GLY A 143 6.58 9.26 -20.19
N LYS A 144 5.92 9.17 -19.03
CA LYS A 144 6.48 8.52 -17.83
C LYS A 144 6.46 7.01 -17.96
N VAL A 145 7.51 6.37 -17.46
CA VAL A 145 7.49 4.93 -17.16
C VAL A 145 7.13 4.79 -15.69
N LEU A 146 5.89 4.40 -15.44
CA LEU A 146 5.34 4.17 -14.12
C LEU A 146 5.66 2.73 -13.70
N HIS A 147 6.18 2.57 -12.48
CA HIS A 147 6.43 1.26 -11.91
C HIS A 147 5.26 0.87 -11.02
N ARG A 148 4.93 -0.43 -11.02
CA ARG A 148 4.02 -0.98 -10.03
C ARG A 148 4.76 -1.25 -8.74
N GLU A 149 4.16 -0.85 -7.63
CA GLU A 149 4.77 -0.88 -6.31
C GLU A 149 3.78 -1.41 -5.27
N LEU A 150 4.28 -2.03 -4.20
CA LEU A 150 3.52 -2.31 -2.97
C LEU A 150 4.03 -1.39 -1.87
N LEU A 151 3.13 -0.65 -1.24
CA LEU A 151 3.46 0.20 -0.08
C LEU A 151 3.11 -0.50 1.22
N LEU A 152 3.98 -0.40 2.20
CA LEU A 152 3.76 -0.84 3.57
C LEU A 152 3.90 0.33 4.53
N PHE A 153 2.93 0.47 5.43
CA PHE A 153 2.89 1.51 6.44
C PHE A 153 2.93 0.92 7.83
N TYR A 154 3.76 1.49 8.71
CA TYR A 154 3.88 1.08 10.09
C TYR A 154 3.97 2.30 10.99
N ARG A 155 3.21 2.31 12.08
CA ARG A 155 3.33 3.35 13.12
C ARG A 155 4.17 2.82 14.27
N GLU A 156 5.21 3.59 14.58
CA GLU A 156 6.08 3.36 15.72
C GLU A 156 5.34 3.51 17.04
N LYS A 157 5.88 2.90 18.09
CA LYS A 157 5.36 3.10 19.45
C LYS A 157 5.45 4.56 19.92
N ALA A 158 6.46 5.29 19.45
CA ALA A 158 6.61 6.73 19.72
C ALA A 158 5.71 7.60 18.82
N GLY A 159 4.96 6.99 17.91
CA GLY A 159 3.92 7.64 17.11
C GLY A 159 4.35 7.99 15.69
N GLU A 160 5.65 7.91 15.37
CA GLU A 160 6.15 8.22 14.02
C GLU A 160 5.66 7.20 13.00
N CYS A 161 5.26 7.67 11.83
CA CYS A 161 4.90 6.79 10.74
C CYS A 161 6.10 6.46 9.85
N ARG A 162 6.21 5.19 9.45
CA ARG A 162 7.25 4.65 8.58
C ARG A 162 6.60 4.04 7.35
N ALA A 163 7.09 4.44 6.18
CA ALA A 163 6.65 3.92 4.91
C ALA A 163 7.79 3.19 4.20
N TYR A 164 7.46 2.05 3.61
CA TYR A 164 8.35 1.25 2.78
C TYR A 164 7.66 0.97 1.45
N LYS A 165 8.45 0.77 0.40
CA LYS A 165 7.94 0.30 -0.89
C LYS A 165 8.70 -0.92 -1.38
N TYR A 166 7.99 -1.83 -2.01
CA TYR A 166 8.55 -2.90 -2.81
C TYR A 166 8.23 -2.63 -4.29
N ASP A 167 9.26 -2.46 -5.11
CA ASP A 167 9.13 -2.31 -6.56
C ASP A 167 9.06 -3.69 -7.22
N TYR A 168 7.95 -4.02 -7.89
CA TYR A 168 7.76 -5.33 -8.50
C TYR A 168 8.63 -5.58 -9.74
N ALA A 169 9.12 -4.52 -10.38
CA ALA A 169 9.89 -4.59 -11.60
C ALA A 169 11.37 -4.84 -11.29
N ASP A 170 11.92 -4.09 -10.34
CA ASP A 170 13.32 -4.16 -9.92
C ASP A 170 13.55 -5.06 -8.70
N ARG A 171 12.46 -5.57 -8.11
CA ARG A 171 12.46 -6.40 -6.91
C ARG A 171 13.22 -5.75 -5.74
N THR A 172 13.18 -4.42 -5.67
CA THR A 172 13.93 -3.62 -4.69
C THR A 172 13.01 -3.14 -3.59
N VAL A 173 13.47 -3.23 -2.35
CA VAL A 173 12.78 -2.67 -1.18
C VAL A 173 13.44 -1.36 -0.79
N ASN A 174 12.62 -0.34 -0.59
CA ASN A 174 13.07 1.00 -0.22
C ASN A 174 12.36 1.46 1.06
N ALA A 175 13.06 2.24 1.88
CA ALA A 175 12.50 2.95 3.03
C ALA A 175 12.32 4.43 2.69
N LEU A 176 11.22 5.05 3.10
CA LEU A 176 11.04 6.49 2.98
C LEU A 176 11.82 7.20 4.10
N ARG A 177 12.84 7.97 3.72
CA ARG A 177 13.68 8.73 4.65
C ARG A 177 13.83 10.16 4.16
N GLY A 178 13.49 11.14 5.01
CA GLY A 178 13.60 12.56 4.66
C GLY A 178 12.82 12.95 3.39
N GLY A 179 11.70 12.29 3.11
CA GLY A 179 10.90 12.52 1.89
C GLY A 179 11.44 11.86 0.62
N VAL A 180 12.47 11.01 0.73
CA VAL A 180 13.10 10.33 -0.42
C VAL A 180 13.11 8.82 -0.20
N TRP A 181 12.92 8.07 -1.28
CA TRP A 181 13.06 6.61 -1.25
C TRP A 181 14.53 6.21 -1.23
N VAL A 182 14.94 5.53 -0.16
CA VAL A 182 16.30 5.00 0.01
C VAL A 182 16.25 3.48 -0.15
N PRO A 183 16.99 2.89 -1.10
CA PRO A 183 17.01 1.44 -1.27
C PRO A 183 17.70 0.76 -0.09
N ILE A 184 17.06 -0.24 0.49
CA ILE A 184 17.56 -0.96 1.69
C ILE A 184 17.83 -2.44 1.45
N GLY A 185 17.32 -3.01 0.36
CA GLY A 185 17.58 -4.41 0.02
C GLY A 185 16.89 -4.85 -1.27
N GLN A 186 17.13 -6.11 -1.62
CA GLN A 186 16.60 -6.73 -2.83
C GLN A 186 15.97 -8.08 -2.52
N VAL A 187 14.87 -8.40 -3.21
CA VAL A 187 14.23 -9.70 -3.15
C VAL A 187 14.94 -10.66 -4.10
N VAL A 188 15.54 -11.70 -3.54
CA VAL A 188 16.48 -12.60 -4.25
C VAL A 188 15.85 -13.91 -4.72
N ASN A 189 14.59 -14.18 -4.36
CA ASN A 189 13.87 -15.36 -4.83
C ASN A 189 12.35 -15.18 -4.83
N ASP A 190 11.65 -16.11 -5.49
CA ASP A 190 10.20 -16.04 -5.73
C ASP A 190 9.33 -16.28 -4.49
N ALA A 191 9.94 -16.78 -3.41
CA ALA A 191 9.31 -16.87 -2.10
C ALA A 191 9.29 -15.53 -1.34
N GLY A 192 9.85 -14.47 -1.93
CA GLY A 192 9.91 -13.14 -1.31
C GLY A 192 11.03 -13.00 -0.27
N LYS A 193 12.10 -13.80 -0.35
CA LYS A 193 13.27 -13.62 0.52
C LYS A 193 13.98 -12.31 0.14
N ILE A 194 14.13 -11.41 1.11
CA ILE A 194 14.92 -10.18 0.98
C ILE A 194 16.33 -10.37 1.55
N GLU A 195 17.31 -9.78 0.86
CA GLU A 195 18.66 -9.54 1.37
C GLU A 195 18.88 -8.02 1.47
N LEU A 196 19.18 -7.54 2.69
CA LEU A 196 19.43 -6.14 2.94
C LEU A 196 20.83 -5.76 2.45
N TYR A 197 20.97 -4.53 1.94
CA TYR A 197 22.27 -3.99 1.57
C TYR A 197 23.13 -3.72 2.82
N GLU A 198 24.45 -3.69 2.64
CA GLU A 198 25.38 -3.43 3.73
C GLU A 198 25.07 -2.08 4.40
N GLY A 199 24.99 -2.11 5.74
CA GLY A 199 24.67 -0.93 6.55
C GLY A 199 23.22 -0.45 6.45
N GLN A 200 22.34 -1.15 5.73
CA GLN A 200 20.91 -0.84 5.64
C GLN A 200 20.08 -1.74 6.57
N ASP A 201 19.02 -1.18 7.11
CA ASP A 201 18.02 -1.89 7.91
C ASP A 201 16.63 -1.25 7.69
N TRP A 202 15.61 -1.92 8.22
CA TRP A 202 14.26 -1.41 8.34
C TRP A 202 14.18 -0.24 9.31
N THR A 203 15.13 -0.10 10.22
CA THR A 203 15.21 1.05 11.12
C THR A 203 15.81 2.27 10.39
N PRO A 204 15.44 3.50 10.80
CA PRO A 204 16.00 4.74 10.25
C PRO A 204 17.50 4.87 10.46
#